data_AF-A0A1F6BY45-F1
#
_entry.id   AF-A0A1F6BY45-F1
#
_cell.length_a   1.000
_cell.length_b   1.000
_cell.length_c   1.000
_cell.angle_alpha   90.00
_cell.angle_beta   90.00
_cell.angle_gamma   90.00
#
_symmetry.space_group_name_H-M   'P 1'
#
loop_
_entity.id
_entity.type
_entity.pdbx_description
1 polymer ?
#
loop_
_entity_poly.entity_id
_entity_poly.type
_entity_poly.pdbx_seq_one_letter_code
_entity_poly.pdbx_strand_id
1 'polypeptide(L)'
;QNIFMKIHIVEKELSYVMGGIFFEVQNELGRFCKERQYGNVLERKLQERDISYKRELPLPIQDRVSNFIDFLIEDKILVDLKAKPILTRDDFSQMKRYLHVSQLELGLVVNFRDRYLKPKRVLNSKSFVDSDKFVVSGVSGQAMLVTMLFISGLILTSTIIAGLLVFYQVRQSVDTESSARAIFAADAGTEASLYCYRHVFHPGEDETVDLNTVCSKTNQALTGLPGSPKYSTTLEFKGADPLNPEGFYVTSEGVTGSAGRSTRRVLQTFFKIKS
;
A
#
# COMPACT_ATOMS: atom_id res chain seq x y z
N GLN A 1 23.96 -9.25 33.51
CA GLN A 1 25.14 -9.71 32.75
C GLN A 1 25.13 -9.00 31.41
N ASN A 2 26.09 -8.10 31.17
CA ASN A 2 26.21 -7.37 29.91
C ASN A 2 26.68 -8.35 28.82
N ILE A 3 25.79 -8.69 27.88
CA ILE A 3 26.12 -9.42 26.65
C ILE A 3 26.74 -8.39 25.69
N PHE A 4 28.00 -8.02 25.93
CA PHE A 4 28.80 -7.40 24.87
C PHE A 4 29.22 -8.51 23.91
N MET A 5 28.45 -8.69 22.83
CA MET A 5 28.87 -9.48 21.68
C MET A 5 30.19 -8.86 21.17
N LYS A 6 31.30 -9.55 21.45
CA LYS A 6 32.61 -9.15 20.99
C LYS A 6 32.65 -9.46 19.50
N ILE A 7 32.53 -8.43 18.64
CA ILE A 7 32.64 -8.61 17.19
C ILE A 7 34.04 -9.13 16.88
N HIS A 8 34.12 -10.41 16.53
CA HIS A 8 35.37 -11.05 16.14
C HIS A 8 35.66 -10.73 14.67
N ILE A 9 36.73 -9.96 14.42
CA ILE A 9 37.17 -9.59 13.07
C ILE A 9 38.43 -10.39 12.76
N VAL A 10 38.33 -11.34 11.83
CA VAL A 10 39.43 -12.18 11.35
C VAL A 10 40.60 -11.31 10.87
N GLU A 11 41.81 -11.53 11.38
CA GLU A 11 43.03 -10.82 10.99
C GLU A 11 42.90 -9.29 10.95
N LYS A 12 42.24 -8.69 11.95
CA LYS A 12 41.91 -7.26 12.00
C LYS A 12 43.13 -6.34 11.79
N GLU A 13 44.21 -6.59 12.53
CA GLU A 13 45.39 -5.72 12.53
C GLU A 13 46.18 -5.84 11.23
N LEU A 14 46.52 -7.07 10.84
CA LEU A 14 47.28 -7.33 9.61
C LEU A 14 46.53 -6.82 8.37
N SER A 15 45.23 -7.05 8.29
CA SER A 15 44.43 -6.55 7.16
C SER A 15 44.28 -5.02 7.13
N TYR A 16 44.34 -4.34 8.28
CA TYR A 16 44.37 -2.88 8.35
C TYR A 16 45.70 -2.34 7.83
N VAL A 17 46.82 -2.95 8.25
CA VAL A 17 48.17 -2.62 7.75
C VAL A 17 48.24 -2.81 6.24
N MET A 18 47.78 -3.96 5.73
CA MET A 18 47.71 -4.22 4.29
C MET A 18 46.87 -3.17 3.54
N GLY A 19 45.74 -2.75 4.13
CA GLY A 19 44.91 -1.66 3.61
C GLY A 19 45.73 -0.39 3.37
N GLY A 20 46.49 0.05 4.37
CA GLY A 20 47.38 1.21 4.27
C GLY A 20 48.41 1.07 3.15
N ILE A 21 49.05 -0.10 3.04
CA ILE A 21 50.03 -0.38 1.99
C ILE A 21 49.39 -0.29 0.60
N PHE A 22 48.17 -0.82 0.41
CA PHE A 22 47.50 -0.72 -0.89
C PHE A 22 47.20 0.72 -1.29
N PHE A 23 46.85 1.60 -0.34
CA PHE A 23 46.67 3.03 -0.63
C PHE A 23 47.98 3.69 -1.07
N GLU A 24 49.10 3.38 -0.41
CA GLU A 24 50.41 3.87 -0.83
C GLU A 24 50.79 3.41 -2.24
N VAL A 25 50.54 2.14 -2.56
CA VAL A 25 50.76 1.59 -3.90
C VAL A 25 49.95 2.36 -4.95
N GLN A 26 48.67 2.64 -4.68
CA GLN A 26 47.83 3.42 -5.59
C GLN A 26 48.28 4.89 -5.69
N ASN A 27 48.76 5.49 -4.60
CA ASN A 27 49.25 6.86 -4.60
C ASN A 27 50.55 7.01 -5.41
N GLU A 28 51.39 5.97 -5.43
CA GLU A 28 52.65 5.99 -6.16
C GLU A 28 52.47 5.74 -7.67
N LEU A 29 51.70 4.71 -8.05
CA LEU A 29 51.53 4.33 -9.45
C LEU A 29 50.35 5.03 -10.14
N GLY A 30 49.41 5.55 -9.36
CA GLY A 30 48.13 6.04 -9.88
C GLY A 30 47.24 4.89 -10.36
N ARG A 31 46.41 5.21 -11.37
CA ARG A 31 45.45 4.26 -11.97
C ARG A 31 45.93 3.88 -13.37
N PHE A 32 45.37 2.81 -13.92
CA PHE A 32 45.60 2.32 -15.29
C PHE A 32 46.94 1.61 -15.55
N CYS A 33 47.74 1.32 -14.53
CA CYS A 33 48.86 0.38 -14.63
C CYS A 33 48.39 -1.08 -14.75
N LYS A 34 49.30 -1.95 -15.20
CA LYS A 34 49.08 -3.41 -15.26
C LYS A 34 49.18 -4.02 -13.85
N GLU A 35 48.48 -5.13 -13.63
CA GLU A 35 48.50 -5.89 -12.36
C GLU A 35 49.92 -6.19 -11.88
N ARG A 36 50.80 -6.64 -12.78
CA ARG A 36 52.22 -6.89 -12.48
C ARG A 36 52.96 -5.67 -11.93
N GLN A 37 52.64 -4.46 -12.39
CA GLN A 37 53.28 -3.24 -11.90
C GLN A 37 52.86 -2.95 -10.45
N TYR A 38 51.57 -3.09 -10.14
CA TYR A 38 51.09 -2.97 -8.77
C TYR A 38 51.70 -4.05 -7.87
N GLY A 39 51.82 -5.28 -8.36
CA GLY A 39 52.48 -6.38 -7.63
C GLY A 39 53.94 -6.07 -7.30
N ASN A 40 54.71 -5.51 -8.24
CA ASN A 40 56.11 -5.13 -7.98
C ASN A 40 56.24 -4.03 -6.92
N VAL A 41 55.36 -3.02 -6.94
CA VAL A 41 55.38 -1.95 -5.94
C VAL A 41 54.90 -2.45 -4.57
N LEU A 42 53.87 -3.30 -4.55
CA LEU A 42 53.42 -3.96 -3.32
C LEU A 42 54.54 -4.79 -2.70
N GLU A 43 55.25 -5.58 -3.50
CA GLU A 43 56.39 -6.38 -3.03
C GLU A 43 57.46 -5.52 -2.37
N ARG A 44 57.90 -4.44 -3.04
CA ARG A 44 58.87 -3.50 -2.47
C ARG A 44 58.37 -2.90 -1.15
N LYS A 45 57.09 -2.53 -1.07
CA LYS A 45 56.47 -1.95 0.13
C LYS A 45 56.34 -2.95 1.29
N LEU A 46 56.23 -4.24 1.00
CA LEU A 46 56.24 -5.32 1.99
C LEU A 46 57.67 -5.53 2.53
N GLN A 47 58.67 -5.55 1.64
CA GLN A 47 60.09 -5.65 2.01
C GLN A 47 60.55 -4.46 2.88
N GLU A 48 60.15 -3.23 2.54
CA GLU A 48 60.43 -2.02 3.32
C GLU A 48 59.92 -2.10 4.77
N ARG A 49 58.91 -2.94 5.02
CA ARG A 49 58.26 -3.11 6.33
C ARG A 49 58.58 -4.44 7.00
N ASP A 50 59.47 -5.24 6.42
CA ASP A 50 59.83 -6.58 6.90
C ASP A 50 58.61 -7.51 7.11
N ILE A 51 57.59 -7.36 6.24
CA ILE A 51 56.40 -8.22 6.28
C ILE A 51 56.68 -9.47 5.45
N SER A 52 56.57 -10.65 6.07
CA SER A 52 56.76 -11.93 5.39
C SER A 52 55.68 -12.17 4.32
N TYR A 53 56.10 -12.53 3.10
CA TYR A 53 55.18 -12.86 2.01
C TYR A 53 55.73 -13.97 1.11
N LYS A 54 54.82 -14.65 0.41
CA LYS A 54 55.13 -15.54 -0.72
C LYS A 54 54.43 -15.02 -1.96
N ARG A 55 55.19 -14.72 -3.00
CA ARG A 55 54.68 -14.20 -4.27
C ARG A 55 54.38 -15.35 -5.24
N GLU A 56 53.33 -15.18 -6.04
CA GLU A 56 52.92 -16.13 -7.09
C GLU A 56 52.82 -17.57 -6.55
N LEU A 57 52.10 -17.74 -5.44
CA LEU A 57 51.99 -19.03 -4.77
C LEU A 57 51.13 -19.99 -5.63
N PRO A 58 51.67 -21.15 -6.05
CA PRO A 58 50.88 -22.17 -6.74
C PRO A 58 49.88 -22.80 -5.77
N LEU A 59 48.59 -22.81 -6.15
CA LEU A 59 47.56 -23.53 -5.41
C LEU A 59 47.11 -24.75 -6.23
N PRO A 60 47.46 -25.98 -5.81
CA PRO A 60 47.08 -27.18 -6.53
C PRO A 60 45.57 -27.37 -6.43
N ILE A 61 44.89 -27.25 -7.56
CA ILE A 61 43.46 -27.53 -7.68
C ILE A 61 43.33 -28.74 -8.60
N GLN A 62 42.85 -29.87 -8.06
CA GLN A 62 42.61 -31.10 -8.83
C GLN A 62 43.83 -31.53 -9.65
N ASP A 63 44.99 -31.62 -9.01
CA ASP A 63 46.27 -32.08 -9.60
C ASP A 63 46.78 -31.25 -10.79
N ARG A 64 46.24 -30.04 -11.01
CA ARG A 64 46.76 -29.07 -11.98
C ARG A 64 47.26 -27.81 -11.28
N VAL A 65 48.53 -27.50 -11.47
CA VAL A 65 49.15 -26.24 -11.04
C VAL A 65 48.94 -25.20 -12.14
N SER A 66 47.70 -24.75 -12.33
CA SER A 66 47.38 -23.69 -13.31
C SER A 66 46.98 -22.37 -12.67
N ASN A 67 46.80 -22.35 -11.36
CA ASN A 67 46.27 -21.22 -10.63
C ASN A 67 47.30 -20.72 -9.61
N PHE A 68 47.68 -19.46 -9.76
CA PHE A 68 48.62 -18.78 -8.89
C PHE A 68 47.88 -17.64 -8.19
N ILE A 69 48.05 -17.54 -6.88
CA ILE A 69 47.62 -16.37 -6.11
C ILE A 69 48.78 -15.38 -6.05
N ASP A 70 48.51 -14.09 -6.19
CA ASP A 70 49.56 -13.08 -6.31
C ASP A 70 50.43 -13.02 -5.05
N PHE A 71 49.82 -12.99 -3.86
CA PHE A 71 50.55 -12.98 -2.60
C PHE A 71 49.84 -13.80 -1.51
N LEU A 72 50.65 -14.47 -0.70
CA LEU A 72 50.30 -14.96 0.64
C LEU A 72 51.09 -14.15 1.67
N ILE A 73 50.40 -13.44 2.57
CA ILE A 73 50.98 -12.56 3.58
C ILE A 73 50.96 -13.25 4.94
N GLU A 74 52.12 -13.32 5.59
CA GLU A 74 52.35 -13.94 6.91
C GLU A 74 51.72 -15.33 7.09
N ASP A 75 51.60 -16.12 6.01
CA ASP A 75 50.89 -17.40 6.00
C ASP A 75 49.43 -17.34 6.53
N LYS A 76 48.81 -16.14 6.51
CA LYS A 76 47.45 -15.88 7.06
C LYS A 76 46.47 -15.32 6.03
N ILE A 77 46.93 -14.41 5.17
CA ILE A 77 46.05 -13.67 4.26
C ILE A 77 46.45 -13.90 2.81
N LEU A 78 45.49 -14.34 1.98
CA LEU A 78 45.66 -14.34 0.53
C LEU A 78 45.33 -12.97 -0.06
N VAL A 79 46.10 -12.52 -1.05
CA VAL A 79 45.87 -11.26 -1.76
C VAL A 79 45.86 -11.51 -3.26
N ASP A 80 44.80 -11.03 -3.92
CA ASP A 80 44.60 -11.08 -5.38
C ASP A 80 44.43 -9.64 -5.91
N LEU A 81 45.33 -9.24 -6.82
CA LEU A 81 45.37 -7.91 -7.38
C LEU A 81 44.62 -7.89 -8.72
N LYS A 82 43.84 -6.84 -8.92
CA LYS A 82 43.07 -6.62 -10.15
C LYS A 82 43.30 -5.22 -10.70
N ALA A 83 43.29 -5.10 -12.02
CA ALA A 83 43.35 -3.82 -12.73
C ALA A 83 42.27 -3.70 -13.81
N LYS A 84 41.02 -4.06 -13.47
CA LYS A 84 39.90 -4.14 -14.42
C LYS A 84 38.74 -3.22 -14.06
N PRO A 85 37.85 -2.85 -15.01
CA PRO A 85 36.84 -1.81 -14.77
C PRO A 85 35.90 -2.14 -13.62
N ILE A 86 35.52 -3.41 -13.47
CA ILE A 86 34.53 -3.89 -12.51
C ILE A 86 34.96 -5.27 -12.03
N LEU A 87 34.92 -5.51 -10.71
CA LEU A 87 35.04 -6.85 -10.13
C LEU A 87 33.77 -7.66 -10.38
N THR A 88 33.92 -8.90 -10.83
CA THR A 88 32.83 -9.82 -11.16
C THR A 88 32.66 -10.87 -10.06
N ARG A 89 31.55 -11.61 -10.10
CA ARG A 89 31.33 -12.73 -9.18
C ARG A 89 32.40 -13.82 -9.29
N ASP A 90 33.00 -13.97 -10.46
CA ASP A 90 34.04 -14.96 -10.71
C ASP A 90 35.31 -14.69 -9.91
N ASP A 91 35.69 -13.42 -9.70
CA ASP A 91 36.85 -13.07 -8.86
C ASP A 91 36.64 -13.53 -7.41
N PHE A 92 35.44 -13.29 -6.87
CA PHE A 92 35.10 -13.72 -5.52
C PHE A 92 35.01 -15.24 -5.41
N SER A 93 34.48 -15.92 -6.42
CA SER A 93 34.42 -17.38 -6.48
C SER A 93 35.81 -17.99 -6.58
N GLN A 94 36.71 -17.38 -7.35
CA GLN A 94 38.12 -17.77 -7.46
C GLN A 94 38.83 -17.62 -6.11
N MET A 95 38.69 -16.48 -5.44
CA MET A 95 39.26 -16.27 -4.10
C MET A 95 38.71 -17.28 -3.08
N LYS A 96 37.38 -17.54 -3.06
CA LYS A 96 36.79 -18.55 -2.17
C LYS A 96 37.37 -19.94 -2.40
N ARG A 97 37.61 -20.33 -3.65
CA ARG A 97 38.26 -21.60 -3.98
C ARG A 97 39.68 -21.64 -3.45
N TYR A 98 40.44 -20.55 -3.55
CA TYR A 98 41.80 -20.47 -2.99
C TYR A 98 41.82 -20.57 -1.47
N LEU A 99 40.90 -19.90 -0.79
CA LEU A 99 40.74 -20.03 0.66
C LEU A 99 40.37 -21.46 1.07
N HIS A 100 39.49 -22.11 0.31
CA HIS A 100 39.11 -23.51 0.58
C HIS A 100 40.28 -24.47 0.41
N VAL A 101 41.13 -24.30 -0.60
CA VAL A 101 42.31 -25.16 -0.83
C VAL A 101 43.41 -24.89 0.19
N SER A 102 43.68 -23.62 0.51
CA SER A 102 44.73 -23.21 1.45
C SER A 102 44.35 -23.36 2.92
N GLN A 103 43.08 -23.65 3.23
CA GLN A 103 42.52 -23.66 4.60
C GLN A 103 42.68 -22.32 5.34
N LEU A 104 42.87 -21.22 4.63
CA LEU A 104 42.95 -19.88 5.22
C LEU A 104 41.56 -19.26 5.37
N GLU A 105 41.43 -18.35 6.33
CA GLU A 105 40.15 -17.75 6.68
C GLU A 105 39.83 -16.47 5.89
N LEU A 106 40.87 -15.72 5.48
CA LEU A 106 40.74 -14.40 4.89
C LEU A 106 41.50 -14.27 3.56
N GLY A 107 40.80 -13.76 2.56
CA GLY A 107 41.36 -13.29 1.30
C GLY A 107 41.01 -11.81 1.05
N LEU A 108 41.93 -11.08 0.42
CA LEU A 108 41.76 -9.69 0.02
C LEU A 108 41.81 -9.60 -1.51
N VAL A 109 40.73 -9.10 -2.11
CA VAL A 109 40.68 -8.78 -3.54
C VAL A 109 40.77 -7.27 -3.69
N VAL A 110 41.79 -6.77 -4.40
CA VAL A 110 42.08 -5.34 -4.49
C VAL A 110 42.06 -4.91 -5.95
N ASN A 111 41.12 -4.04 -6.32
CA ASN A 111 41.05 -3.48 -7.67
C ASN A 111 41.67 -2.08 -7.73
N PHE A 112 42.86 -1.95 -8.30
CA PHE A 112 43.56 -0.67 -8.42
C PHE A 112 43.01 0.23 -9.54
N ARG A 113 42.11 -0.27 -10.39
CA ARG A 113 41.46 0.56 -11.42
C ARG A 113 40.34 1.44 -10.85
N ASP A 114 39.84 1.14 -9.66
CA ASP A 114 38.81 1.95 -8.99
C ASP A 114 39.35 3.36 -8.67
N ARG A 115 38.48 4.38 -8.77
CA ARG A 115 38.84 5.76 -8.38
C ARG A 115 39.20 5.85 -6.90
N TYR A 116 38.46 5.11 -6.08
CA TYR A 116 38.70 5.00 -4.65
C TYR A 116 39.00 3.54 -4.35
N LEU A 117 40.18 3.26 -3.81
CA LEU A 117 40.56 1.89 -3.46
C LEU A 117 39.59 1.33 -2.43
N LYS A 118 39.06 0.15 -2.72
CA LYS A 118 38.14 -0.57 -1.83
C LYS A 118 38.58 -2.03 -1.73
N PRO A 119 39.60 -2.34 -0.92
CA PRO A 119 39.98 -3.72 -0.64
C PRO A 119 38.76 -4.54 -0.18
N LYS A 120 38.45 -5.61 -0.90
CA LYS A 120 37.31 -6.48 -0.60
C LYS A 120 37.78 -7.68 0.19
N ARG A 121 37.18 -7.87 1.37
CA ARG A 121 37.44 -9.02 2.23
C ARG A 121 36.54 -10.18 1.81
N VAL A 122 37.14 -11.34 1.59
CA VAL A 122 36.45 -12.60 1.28
C VAL A 122 36.76 -13.56 2.42
N LEU A 123 35.71 -14.08 3.06
CA LEU A 123 35.84 -15.01 4.17
C LEU A 123 35.57 -16.43 3.72
N ASN A 124 36.33 -17.38 4.29
CA ASN A 124 36.07 -18.79 4.15
C ASN A 124 34.93 -19.20 5.09
N SER A 125 33.85 -19.77 4.55
CA SER A 125 32.66 -20.10 5.32
C SER A 125 32.82 -21.34 6.22
N LYS A 126 33.85 -22.17 6.01
CA LYS A 126 34.04 -23.42 6.77
C LYS A 126 34.85 -23.27 8.06
N SER A 127 35.60 -22.19 8.24
CA SER A 127 36.31 -21.90 9.48
C SER A 127 35.43 -21.24 10.55
N PHE A 128 34.19 -20.87 10.20
CA PHE A 128 33.20 -20.36 11.15
C PHE A 128 32.37 -21.51 11.74
N VAL A 129 32.96 -22.24 12.69
CA VAL A 129 32.19 -23.04 13.63
C VAL A 129 31.78 -22.13 14.78
N ASP A 130 30.47 -21.85 14.79
CA ASP A 130 29.65 -21.38 15.91
C ASP A 130 30.02 -20.02 16.55
N SER A 131 29.38 -18.98 16.05
CA SER A 131 28.73 -18.00 16.94
C SER A 131 27.47 -17.48 16.25
N ASP A 132 26.36 -18.02 16.73
CA ASP A 132 24.99 -17.54 16.57
C ASP A 132 24.40 -17.56 15.15
N LYS A 133 23.38 -18.43 15.01
CA LYS A 133 22.23 -18.35 14.07
C LYS A 133 22.20 -17.08 13.20
N PHE A 134 23.00 -17.04 12.14
CA PHE A 134 22.75 -16.13 11.04
C PHE A 134 21.76 -16.81 10.09
N VAL A 135 20.49 -16.83 10.51
CA VAL A 135 19.38 -16.90 9.57
C VAL A 135 19.37 -15.55 8.85
N VAL A 136 20.23 -15.41 7.86
CA VAL A 136 19.90 -14.56 6.72
C VAL A 136 19.59 -15.51 5.59
N SER A 137 18.31 -15.89 5.58
CA SER A 137 17.64 -16.31 4.37
C SER A 137 17.92 -15.25 3.31
N GLY A 138 18.80 -15.57 2.36
CA GLY A 138 19.07 -14.80 1.16
C GLY A 138 17.85 -14.77 0.23
N VAL A 139 16.75 -14.18 0.69
CA VAL A 139 15.48 -14.01 -0.02
C VAL A 139 14.90 -12.61 0.26
N SER A 140 15.73 -11.62 0.63
CA SER A 140 15.22 -10.29 1.02
C SER A 140 14.51 -9.56 -0.14
N GLY A 141 14.93 -9.80 -1.39
CA GLY A 141 14.25 -9.22 -2.57
C GLY A 141 12.98 -9.97 -2.98
N GLN A 142 13.02 -11.31 -3.01
CA GLN A 142 11.86 -12.11 -3.42
C GLN A 142 10.77 -12.16 -2.35
N ALA A 143 11.12 -12.20 -1.06
CA ALA A 143 10.14 -12.15 0.03
C ALA A 143 9.40 -10.81 0.05
N MET A 144 10.06 -9.71 -0.33
CA MET A 144 9.41 -8.41 -0.48
C MET A 144 8.41 -8.41 -1.65
N LEU A 145 8.76 -9.01 -2.79
CA LEU A 145 7.85 -9.11 -3.93
C LEU A 145 6.64 -10.00 -3.62
N VAL A 146 6.86 -11.13 -2.97
CA VAL A 146 5.78 -12.05 -2.58
C VAL A 146 4.84 -11.37 -1.58
N THR A 147 5.38 -10.71 -0.56
CA THR A 147 4.56 -9.99 0.43
C THR A 147 3.79 -8.81 -0.18
N MET A 148 4.39 -8.06 -1.11
CA MET A 148 3.70 -7.01 -1.86
C MET A 148 2.56 -7.56 -2.72
N LEU A 149 2.74 -8.73 -3.35
CA LEU A 149 1.70 -9.38 -4.13
C LEU A 149 0.49 -9.76 -3.25
N PHE A 150 0.75 -10.31 -2.05
CA PHE A 150 -0.31 -10.63 -1.09
C PHE A 150 -1.06 -9.39 -0.59
N ILE A 151 -0.35 -8.31 -0.26
CA ILE A 151 -0.97 -7.05 0.18
C ILE A 151 -1.83 -6.46 -0.95
N SER A 152 -1.33 -6.46 -2.19
CA SER A 152 -2.10 -5.96 -3.34
C SER A 152 -3.37 -6.77 -3.61
N GLY A 153 -3.33 -8.09 -3.44
CA GLY A 153 -4.49 -8.96 -3.59
C GLY A 153 -5.58 -8.69 -2.55
N LEU A 154 -5.19 -8.47 -1.29
CA LEU A 154 -6.12 -8.13 -0.19
C LEU A 154 -6.82 -6.78 -0.40
N ILE A 155 -6.09 -5.79 -0.93
CA ILE A 155 -6.67 -4.47 -1.22
C ILE A 155 -7.72 -4.59 -2.33
N LEU A 156 -7.43 -5.34 -3.39
CA LEU A 156 -8.33 -5.49 -4.52
C LEU A 156 -9.65 -6.17 -4.12
N THR A 157 -9.58 -7.24 -3.32
CA THR A 157 -10.78 -7.96 -2.84
C THR A 157 -11.64 -7.08 -1.94
N SER A 158 -11.04 -6.32 -1.03
CA SER A 158 -11.78 -5.40 -0.16
C SER A 158 -12.52 -4.31 -0.95
N THR A 159 -11.88 -3.79 -2.01
CA THR A 159 -12.46 -2.74 -2.86
C THR A 159 -13.65 -3.26 -3.67
N ILE A 160 -13.58 -4.49 -4.17
CA ILE A 160 -14.69 -5.13 -4.89
C ILE A 160 -15.89 -5.34 -3.97
N ILE A 161 -15.68 -5.84 -2.76
CA ILE A 161 -16.75 -6.05 -1.77
C ILE A 161 -17.41 -4.72 -1.41
N ALA A 162 -16.62 -3.68 -1.13
CA ALA A 162 -17.13 -2.34 -0.84
C ALA A 162 -17.95 -1.77 -2.01
N GLY A 163 -17.44 -1.90 -3.24
CA GLY A 163 -18.16 -1.47 -4.45
C GLY A 163 -19.48 -2.20 -4.65
N LEU A 164 -19.52 -3.51 -4.37
CA LEU A 164 -20.72 -4.33 -4.50
C LEU A 164 -21.76 -3.99 -3.42
N LEU A 165 -21.32 -3.70 -2.19
CA LEU A 165 -22.19 -3.22 -1.11
C LEU A 165 -22.79 -1.84 -1.43
N VAL A 166 -21.98 -0.90 -1.92
CA VAL A 166 -22.46 0.42 -2.34
C VAL A 166 -23.44 0.28 -3.50
N PHE A 167 -23.14 -0.57 -4.49
CA PHE A 167 -24.05 -0.83 -5.60
C PHE A 167 -25.39 -1.41 -5.12
N TYR A 168 -25.37 -2.31 -4.14
CA TYR A 168 -26.57 -2.88 -3.55
C TYR A 168 -27.40 -1.82 -2.79
N GLN A 169 -26.73 -0.95 -2.02
CA GLN A 169 -27.39 0.18 -1.34
C GLN A 169 -28.00 1.17 -2.35
N VAL A 170 -27.28 1.50 -3.43
CA VAL A 170 -27.80 2.37 -4.48
C VAL A 170 -29.04 1.74 -5.11
N ARG A 171 -29.00 0.46 -5.48
CA ARG A 171 -30.19 -0.24 -6.02
C ARG A 171 -31.38 -0.23 -5.06
N GLN A 172 -31.16 -0.33 -3.75
CA GLN A 172 -32.23 -0.24 -2.76
C GLN A 172 -32.75 1.20 -2.56
N SER A 173 -31.90 2.21 -2.75
CA SER A 173 -32.29 3.62 -2.60
C SER A 173 -33.08 4.19 -3.77
N VAL A 174 -32.99 3.56 -4.95
CA VAL A 174 -33.77 3.93 -6.15
C VAL A 174 -35.15 3.28 -6.05
N ASP A 175 -35.90 3.63 -5.01
CA ASP A 175 -37.34 3.34 -4.92
C ASP A 175 -38.11 4.47 -5.64
N THR A 176 -37.74 4.68 -6.91
CA THR A 176 -38.27 5.75 -7.77
C THR A 176 -39.76 5.58 -8.01
N GLU A 177 -40.23 4.34 -8.05
CA GLU A 177 -41.63 4.02 -8.24
C GLU A 177 -42.47 4.41 -7.01
N SER A 178 -42.06 4.03 -5.81
CA SER A 178 -42.77 4.40 -4.58
C SER A 178 -42.71 5.92 -4.33
N SER A 179 -41.57 6.55 -4.64
CA SER A 179 -41.41 7.99 -4.54
C SER A 179 -42.29 8.75 -5.54
N ALA A 180 -42.34 8.29 -6.81
CA ALA A 180 -43.21 8.88 -7.82
C ALA A 180 -44.69 8.73 -7.45
N ARG A 181 -45.13 7.54 -7.02
CA ARG A 181 -46.51 7.32 -6.56
C ARG A 181 -46.90 8.24 -5.39
N ALA A 182 -45.99 8.47 -4.44
CA ALA A 182 -46.24 9.39 -3.33
C ALA A 182 -46.35 10.86 -3.77
N ILE A 183 -45.53 11.29 -4.74
CA ILE A 183 -45.61 12.63 -5.33
C ILE A 183 -46.95 12.80 -6.06
N PHE A 184 -47.34 11.86 -6.91
CA PHE A 184 -48.61 11.91 -7.65
C PHE A 184 -49.84 11.90 -6.73
N ALA A 185 -49.83 11.11 -5.65
CA ALA A 185 -50.93 11.09 -4.69
C ALA A 185 -51.08 12.42 -3.94
N ALA A 186 -49.97 13.08 -3.60
CA ALA A 186 -49.98 14.39 -2.95
C ALA A 186 -50.50 15.49 -3.89
N ASP A 187 -50.09 15.46 -5.15
CA ASP A 187 -50.55 16.40 -6.18
C ASP A 187 -52.07 16.30 -6.39
N ALA A 188 -52.58 15.07 -6.61
CA ALA A 188 -54.02 14.82 -6.75
C ALA A 188 -54.83 15.23 -5.52
N GLY A 189 -54.30 15.01 -4.30
CA GLY A 189 -54.95 15.47 -3.06
C GLY A 189 -54.99 16.99 -2.95
N THR A 190 -53.93 17.68 -3.40
CA THR A 190 -53.86 19.14 -3.40
C THR A 190 -54.84 19.74 -4.40
N GLU A 191 -54.91 19.20 -5.62
CA GLU A 191 -55.88 19.62 -6.63
C GLU A 191 -57.33 19.43 -6.16
N ALA A 192 -57.66 18.29 -5.56
CA ALA A 192 -58.99 18.04 -5.01
C ALA A 192 -59.36 19.05 -3.91
N SER A 193 -58.42 19.36 -3.01
CA SER A 193 -58.63 20.37 -1.97
C SER A 193 -58.81 21.78 -2.54
N LEU A 194 -58.05 22.15 -3.58
CA LEU A 194 -58.13 23.45 -4.24
C LEU A 194 -59.44 23.59 -5.03
N TYR A 195 -59.89 22.49 -5.66
CA TYR A 195 -61.19 22.43 -6.32
C TYR A 195 -62.34 22.67 -5.33
N CYS A 196 -62.32 21.98 -4.19
CA CYS A 196 -63.26 22.21 -3.09
C CYS A 196 -63.21 23.66 -2.58
N TYR A 197 -62.00 24.21 -2.34
CA TYR A 197 -61.84 25.60 -1.89
C TYR A 197 -62.43 26.60 -2.90
N ARG A 198 -62.13 26.43 -4.19
CA ARG A 198 -62.65 27.31 -5.25
C ARG A 198 -64.17 27.29 -5.31
N HIS A 199 -64.79 26.12 -5.22
CA HIS A 199 -66.25 26.00 -5.28
C HIS A 199 -66.96 26.48 -4.01
N VAL A 200 -66.28 26.54 -2.87
CA VAL A 200 -66.82 27.15 -1.64
C VAL A 200 -66.74 28.68 -1.66
N PHE A 201 -65.65 29.27 -2.16
CA PHE A 201 -65.43 30.72 -2.10
C PHE A 201 -65.84 31.49 -3.38
N HIS A 202 -65.93 30.82 -4.53
CA HIS A 202 -66.40 31.36 -5.80
C HIS A 202 -67.37 30.39 -6.47
N PRO A 203 -68.62 30.27 -5.97
CA PRO A 203 -69.62 29.44 -6.61
C PRO A 203 -69.92 30.02 -7.99
N GLY A 204 -69.58 29.29 -9.05
CA GLY A 204 -70.06 29.61 -10.39
C GLY A 204 -71.57 29.42 -10.45
N GLU A 205 -72.24 30.13 -11.37
CA GLU A 205 -73.70 30.07 -11.53
C GLU A 205 -74.23 28.73 -12.13
N ASP A 206 -73.36 27.74 -12.38
CA ASP A 206 -73.75 26.45 -12.95
C ASP A 206 -73.65 25.28 -11.95
N GLU A 207 -74.84 24.67 -11.77
CA GLU A 207 -75.17 23.30 -11.35
C GLU A 207 -74.95 22.83 -9.90
N THR A 208 -75.95 22.04 -9.48
CA THR A 208 -76.24 21.43 -8.19
C THR A 208 -75.19 20.39 -7.77
N VAL A 209 -73.95 20.79 -7.59
CA VAL A 209 -72.90 19.92 -7.05
C VAL A 209 -73.05 19.90 -5.53
N ASP A 210 -73.50 18.76 -4.99
CA ASP A 210 -73.50 18.53 -3.54
C ASP A 210 -72.05 18.45 -3.02
N LEU A 211 -71.55 19.61 -2.60
CA LEU A 211 -70.22 19.81 -2.00
C LEU A 211 -69.98 18.90 -0.80
N ASN A 212 -71.04 18.49 -0.08
CA ASN A 212 -70.89 17.51 1.00
C ASN A 212 -70.52 16.13 0.46
N THR A 213 -70.99 15.73 -0.71
CA THR A 213 -70.63 14.44 -1.31
C THR A 213 -69.22 14.48 -1.95
N VAL A 214 -68.82 15.61 -2.53
CA VAL A 214 -67.50 15.76 -3.18
C VAL A 214 -66.38 16.00 -2.14
N CYS A 215 -66.61 16.86 -1.14
CA CYS A 215 -65.61 17.26 -0.16
C CYS A 215 -65.67 16.47 1.16
N SER A 216 -66.65 15.58 1.39
CA SER A 216 -66.55 14.57 2.47
C SER A 216 -65.76 13.34 2.05
N LYS A 217 -65.73 13.03 0.75
CA LYS A 217 -64.96 11.90 0.19
C LYS A 217 -63.46 12.17 0.10
N THR A 218 -63.00 13.42 0.22
CA THR A 218 -61.57 13.77 0.30
C THR A 218 -60.90 13.31 1.60
N ASN A 219 -61.68 12.88 2.61
CA ASN A 219 -61.16 12.23 3.82
C ASN A 219 -61.00 10.71 3.68
N GLN A 220 -61.36 10.11 2.55
CA GLN A 220 -60.99 8.72 2.30
C GLN A 220 -59.51 8.68 1.94
N ALA A 221 -58.72 8.12 2.84
CA ALA A 221 -57.39 7.63 2.53
C ALA A 221 -57.45 6.86 1.19
N LEU A 222 -56.51 7.10 0.29
CA LEU A 222 -56.31 6.32 -0.93
C LEU A 222 -55.86 4.89 -0.57
N THR A 223 -56.75 4.15 0.10
CA THR A 223 -56.57 2.75 0.50
C THR A 223 -57.29 1.89 -0.53
N GLY A 224 -56.54 1.01 -1.20
CA GLY A 224 -57.13 -0.04 -2.04
C GLY A 224 -56.72 -0.07 -3.51
N LEU A 225 -55.74 0.71 -3.96
CA LEU A 225 -55.15 0.49 -5.29
C LEU A 225 -54.27 -0.78 -5.25
N PRO A 226 -54.38 -1.71 -6.21
CA PRO A 226 -53.54 -2.90 -6.25
C PRO A 226 -52.06 -2.48 -6.38
N GLY A 227 -51.28 -2.73 -5.33
CA GLY A 227 -49.89 -2.28 -5.19
C GLY A 227 -49.68 -1.00 -4.36
N SER A 228 -50.66 -0.52 -3.60
CA SER A 228 -50.48 0.61 -2.68
C SER A 228 -49.44 0.31 -1.59
N PRO A 229 -48.53 1.24 -1.25
CA PRO A 229 -47.53 1.04 -0.21
C PRO A 229 -48.20 0.73 1.14
N LYS A 230 -47.52 -0.04 2.01
CA LYS A 230 -47.95 -0.44 3.37
C LYS A 230 -48.23 0.72 4.33
N TYR A 231 -48.18 1.96 3.86
CA TYR A 231 -48.20 3.19 4.63
C TYR A 231 -49.23 4.14 3.99
N SER A 232 -50.29 4.46 4.73
CA SER A 232 -51.29 5.46 4.35
C SER A 232 -50.93 6.81 4.98
N THR A 233 -51.02 7.89 4.22
CA THR A 233 -51.04 9.24 4.78
C THR A 233 -52.46 9.75 4.66
N THR A 234 -53.15 9.91 5.79
CA THR A 234 -54.47 10.54 5.81
C THR A 234 -54.25 12.03 6.05
N LEU A 235 -54.64 12.85 5.08
CA LEU A 235 -54.63 14.31 5.21
C LEU A 235 -56.05 14.74 5.57
N GLU A 236 -56.23 15.18 6.81
CA GLU A 236 -57.48 15.82 7.22
C GLU A 236 -57.34 17.34 7.08
N PHE A 237 -58.27 17.94 6.35
CA PHE A 237 -58.38 19.38 6.22
C PHE A 237 -59.45 19.85 7.20
N LYS A 238 -59.04 20.50 8.30
CA LYS A 238 -59.97 21.05 9.31
C LYS A 238 -59.95 22.57 9.24
N GLY A 239 -61.15 23.17 9.18
CA GLY A 239 -61.35 24.61 9.34
C GLY A 239 -61.57 25.42 8.06
N ALA A 240 -62.53 25.03 7.22
CA ALA A 240 -63.11 25.94 6.24
C ALA A 240 -64.38 26.58 6.84
N ASP A 241 -64.22 27.39 7.90
CA ASP A 241 -65.29 28.28 8.37
C ASP A 241 -65.25 29.56 7.50
N PRO A 242 -66.34 29.93 6.80
CA PRO A 242 -66.38 31.13 5.96
C PRO A 242 -66.04 32.43 6.70
N LEU A 243 -66.11 32.46 8.04
CA LEU A 243 -65.89 33.64 8.87
C LEU A 243 -64.49 33.74 9.50
N ASN A 244 -63.62 32.72 9.36
CA ASN A 244 -62.29 32.73 9.96
C ASN A 244 -61.20 32.10 9.06
N PRO A 245 -60.57 32.88 8.16
CA PRO A 245 -59.60 32.38 7.19
C PRO A 245 -58.26 31.93 7.81
N GLU A 246 -57.99 32.28 9.08
CA GLU A 246 -56.81 31.78 9.80
C GLU A 246 -56.96 30.34 10.31
N GLY A 247 -58.14 29.73 10.15
CA GLY A 247 -58.47 28.39 10.64
C GLY A 247 -58.06 27.22 9.75
N PHE A 248 -57.47 27.47 8.57
CA PHE A 248 -57.11 26.41 7.63
C PHE A 248 -55.83 25.70 8.08
N TYR A 249 -55.97 24.48 8.60
CA TYR A 249 -54.84 23.64 8.96
C TYR A 249 -54.97 22.26 8.32
N VAL A 250 -53.84 21.77 7.79
CA VAL A 250 -53.72 20.40 7.31
C VAL A 250 -53.13 19.57 8.45
N THR A 251 -53.85 18.55 8.91
CA THR A 251 -53.35 17.58 9.89
C THR A 251 -53.05 16.26 9.18
N SER A 252 -51.86 15.70 9.42
CA SER A 252 -51.48 14.39 8.88
C SER A 252 -51.46 13.36 10.00
N GLU A 253 -52.40 12.41 10.02
CA GLU A 253 -52.34 11.25 10.93
C GLU A 253 -51.84 9.99 10.19
N GLY A 254 -51.05 9.16 10.89
CA GLY A 254 -50.59 7.85 10.40
C GLY A 254 -49.19 7.78 9.78
N VAL A 255 -48.32 8.78 10.00
CA VAL A 255 -46.98 8.84 9.36
C VAL A 255 -46.07 7.71 9.84
N THR A 256 -45.96 6.63 9.06
CA THR A 256 -44.91 5.62 9.23
C THR A 256 -44.15 5.45 7.90
N GLY A 257 -42.81 5.42 7.98
CA GLY A 257 -41.93 5.26 6.81
C GLY A 257 -41.26 6.54 6.29
N SER A 258 -40.35 6.37 5.31
CA SER A 258 -39.58 7.46 4.68
C SER A 258 -40.44 8.33 3.74
N ALA A 259 -41.41 7.74 3.05
CA ALA A 259 -42.31 8.43 2.12
C ALA A 259 -43.15 9.50 2.83
N GLY A 260 -43.71 9.19 4.01
CA GLY A 260 -44.50 10.14 4.79
C GLY A 260 -43.70 11.35 5.31
N ARG A 261 -42.38 11.23 5.53
CA ARG A 261 -41.54 12.37 5.90
C ARG A 261 -41.32 13.34 4.73
N SER A 262 -41.17 12.83 3.50
CA SER A 262 -41.02 13.66 2.30
C SER A 262 -42.30 14.42 1.98
N THR A 263 -43.44 13.72 1.96
CA THR A 263 -44.75 14.35 1.70
C THR A 263 -45.06 15.44 2.73
N ARG A 264 -44.76 15.20 4.02
CA ARG A 264 -44.92 16.22 5.07
C ARG A 264 -44.06 17.47 4.83
N ARG A 265 -42.80 17.33 4.39
CA ARG A 265 -41.94 18.49 4.09
C ARG A 265 -42.43 19.31 2.91
N VAL A 266 -42.89 18.67 1.84
CA VAL A 266 -43.45 19.38 0.67
C VAL A 266 -44.68 20.17 1.11
N LEU A 267 -45.60 19.55 1.84
CA LEU A 267 -46.81 20.23 2.32
C LEU A 267 -46.50 21.36 3.32
N GLN A 268 -45.48 21.23 4.17
CA GLN A 268 -45.01 22.31 5.06
C GLN A 268 -44.47 23.54 4.30
N THR A 269 -44.14 23.40 3.02
CA THR A 269 -43.69 24.53 2.19
C THR A 269 -44.85 25.43 1.80
N PHE A 270 -46.05 24.87 1.68
CA PHE A 270 -47.25 25.56 1.18
C PHE A 270 -48.30 25.83 2.26
N PHE A 271 -48.36 24.99 3.29
CA PHE A 271 -49.39 25.05 4.33
C PHE A 271 -48.81 24.98 5.74
N LYS A 272 -49.50 25.62 6.69
CA LYS A 272 -49.16 25.61 8.11
C LYS A 272 -49.66 24.30 8.74
N ILE A 273 -48.79 23.28 8.78
CA ILE A 273 -49.13 21.97 9.36
C ILE A 273 -49.05 22.04 10.88
N LYS A 274 -50.15 21.71 11.57
CA LYS A 274 -50.17 21.50 13.03
C LYS A 274 -49.86 20.04 13.32
N SER A 275 -48.86 19.78 14.17
CA SER A 275 -48.45 18.42 14.55
C SER A 275 -49.46 17.76 15.47
#